data_AF-A0A7C3P7A9-F1
#
_entry.id   AF-A0A7C3P7A9-F1
#
_cell.length_a   1.000
_cell.length_b   1.000
_cell.length_c   1.000
_cell.angle_alpha   90.00
_cell.angle_beta   90.00
_cell.angle_gamma   90.00
#
_symmetry.space_group_name_H-M   'P 1'
#
loop_
_entity.id
_entity.type
_entity.pdbx_description
1 polymer ?
#
loop_
_entity_poly.entity_id
_entity_poly.type
_entity_poly.pdbx_seq_one_letter_code
_entity_poly.pdbx_strand_id
1 'polypeptide(L)'
;MNNLAFVRQSLGRAAEAEPLYEEALKMYRRLFKGDHPAVALSLNNLAVLRFKSGRREEALPLIEEAAEMILRLFGLEHPTARTILKMRDMIRREAGVTE
;
A
#
# COMPACT_ATOMS: atom_id res chain seq x y z
N MET A 1 -14.31 -3.42 1.37
CA MET A 1 -13.47 -3.03 2.53
C MET A 1 -12.57 -1.85 2.21
N ASN A 2 -11.75 -1.92 1.15
CA ASN A 2 -10.89 -0.79 0.72
C ASN A 2 -11.63 0.54 0.49
N ASN A 3 -12.79 0.53 -0.17
CA ASN A 3 -13.53 1.78 -0.42
C ASN A 3 -14.04 2.44 0.88
N LEU A 4 -14.49 1.64 1.85
CA LEU A 4 -14.92 2.14 3.15
C LEU A 4 -13.72 2.69 3.94
N ALA A 5 -12.61 1.95 3.96
CA ALA A 5 -11.37 2.38 4.60
C ALA A 5 -10.86 3.71 4.01
N PHE A 6 -10.91 3.86 2.70
CA PHE A 6 -10.54 5.10 2.00
C PHE A 6 -11.41 6.29 2.41
N VAL A 7 -12.72 6.10 2.52
CA VAL A 7 -13.64 7.14 2.99
C VAL A 7 -13.32 7.53 4.44
N ARG A 8 -13.10 6.55 5.33
CA ARG A 8 -12.74 6.82 6.73
C ARG A 8 -11.42 7.57 6.85
N GLN A 9 -10.41 7.16 6.08
CA GLN A 9 -9.13 7.87 5.99
C GLN A 9 -9.29 9.31 5.51
N SER A 10 -10.12 9.54 4.48
CA SER A 10 -10.37 10.88 3.94
C SER A 10 -11.11 11.79 4.91
N LEU A 11 -11.86 11.21 5.86
CA LEU A 11 -12.51 11.92 6.96
C LEU A 11 -11.60 12.09 8.19
N GLY A 12 -10.30 11.79 8.08
CA GLY A 12 -9.34 11.89 9.19
C GLY A 12 -9.44 10.77 10.23
N ARG A 13 -10.29 9.76 10.02
CA ARG A 13 -10.52 8.64 10.95
C ARG A 13 -9.59 7.48 10.65
N ALA A 14 -8.28 7.72 10.79
CA ALA A 14 -7.24 6.74 10.45
C ALA A 14 -7.38 5.43 11.25
N ALA A 15 -7.69 5.52 12.54
CA ALA A 15 -7.88 4.36 13.41
C ALA A 15 -9.07 3.46 13.01
N GLU A 16 -10.11 4.02 12.37
CA GLU A 16 -11.22 3.24 11.83
C GLU A 16 -10.88 2.61 10.46
N ALA A 17 -10.01 3.26 9.67
CA ALA A 17 -9.63 2.79 8.34
C ALA A 17 -8.63 1.63 8.38
N GLU A 18 -7.75 1.63 9.38
CA GLU A 18 -6.64 0.69 9.54
C GLU A 18 -7.07 -0.78 9.59
N PRO A 19 -7.97 -1.20 10.51
CA PRO A 19 -8.41 -2.59 10.57
C PRO A 19 -9.12 -3.03 9.29
N LEU A 20 -9.79 -2.11 8.60
CA LEU A 20 -10.47 -2.41 7.33
C LEU A 20 -9.49 -2.70 6.19
N TYR A 21 -8.36 -2.00 6.13
CA TYR A 21 -7.29 -2.28 5.17
C TYR A 21 -6.54 -3.58 5.50
N GLU A 22 -6.29 -3.86 6.79
CA GLU A 22 -5.67 -5.12 7.23
C GLU A 22 -6.54 -6.34 6.89
N GLU A 23 -7.86 -6.25 7.17
CA GLU A 23 -8.79 -7.33 6.85
C GLU A 23 -8.90 -7.55 5.34
N ALA A 24 -8.96 -6.47 4.56
CA ALA A 24 -8.94 -6.55 3.09
C ALA A 24 -7.68 -7.25 2.58
N LEU A 25 -6.50 -6.87 3.10
CA LEU A 25 -5.23 -7.49 2.72
C LEU A 25 -5.22 -8.99 3.06
N LYS A 26 -5.66 -9.35 4.26
CA LYS A 26 -5.76 -10.75 4.71
C LYS A 26 -6.69 -11.57 3.81
N MET A 27 -7.84 -11.01 3.42
CA MET A 27 -8.75 -11.65 2.49
C MET A 27 -8.12 -11.84 1.11
N TYR A 28 -7.51 -10.79 0.54
CA TYR A 28 -6.92 -10.89 -0.79
C TYR A 28 -5.74 -11.85 -0.84
N ARG A 29 -4.88 -11.90 0.19
CA ARG A 29 -3.81 -12.91 0.28
C ARG A 29 -4.34 -14.34 0.38
N ARG A 30 -5.54 -14.55 0.95
CA ARG A 30 -6.19 -15.87 0.99
C ARG A 30 -6.78 -16.26 -0.36
N LEU A 31 -7.39 -15.30 -1.07
CA LEU A 31 -8.05 -15.54 -2.35
C LEU A 31 -7.05 -15.72 -3.50
N PHE A 32 -5.97 -14.93 -3.50
CA PHE A 32 -5.00 -14.91 -4.58
C PHE A 32 -3.68 -15.50 -4.10
N LYS A 33 -3.38 -16.73 -4.55
CA LYS A 33 -2.11 -17.40 -4.27
C LYS A 33 -1.04 -16.86 -5.23
N GLY A 34 -0.25 -15.90 -4.76
CA GLY A 34 0.83 -15.26 -5.53
C GLY A 34 0.54 -13.80 -5.80
N ASP A 35 1.15 -13.27 -6.86
CA ASP A 35 1.01 -11.87 -7.22
C ASP A 35 -0.39 -11.58 -7.72
N HIS A 36 -0.99 -10.53 -7.17
CA HIS A 36 -2.27 -10.06 -7.66
C HIS A 36 -2.42 -8.55 -7.48
N PRO A 37 -2.97 -7.82 -8.46
CA PRO A 37 -3.10 -6.36 -8.38
C PRO A 37 -3.88 -5.90 -7.15
N ALA A 38 -4.90 -6.65 -6.74
CA ALA A 38 -5.69 -6.35 -5.54
C ALA A 38 -4.86 -6.44 -4.24
N VAL A 39 -3.90 -7.37 -4.17
CA VAL A 39 -2.99 -7.49 -3.02
C VAL A 39 -2.03 -6.29 -3.01
N ALA A 40 -1.40 -5.97 -4.14
CA ALA A 40 -0.51 -4.81 -4.27
C ALA A 40 -1.22 -3.47 -3.93
N LEU A 41 -2.45 -3.27 -4.41
CA LEU A 41 -3.23 -2.09 -4.09
C LEU A 41 -3.62 -2.01 -2.60
N SER A 42 -3.93 -3.15 -1.97
CA SER A 42 -4.25 -3.20 -0.54
C SER A 42 -3.03 -2.89 0.32
N LEU A 43 -1.86 -3.42 -0.05
CA LEU A 43 -0.57 -3.10 0.58
C LEU A 43 -0.25 -1.60 0.46
N ASN A 44 -0.36 -1.04 -0.74
CA ASN A 44 -0.17 0.40 -0.99
C ASN A 44 -1.08 1.26 -0.11
N ASN A 45 -2.37 0.92 -0.02
CA ASN A 45 -3.31 1.70 0.78
C ASN A 45 -2.98 1.67 2.28
N LEU A 46 -2.60 0.50 2.80
CA LEU A 46 -2.18 0.36 4.18
C LEU A 46 -0.88 1.14 4.43
N ALA A 47 0.10 1.05 3.53
CA ALA A 47 1.35 1.81 3.61
C ALA A 47 1.09 3.33 3.67
N VAL A 48 0.23 3.85 2.78
CA VAL A 48 -0.13 5.29 2.76
C VAL A 48 -0.82 5.71 4.05
N LEU A 49 -1.67 4.86 4.63
CA LEU A 49 -2.30 5.14 5.92
C LEU A 49 -1.25 5.23 7.02
N ARG A 50 -0.37 4.24 7.16
CA ARG A 50 0.70 4.20 8.18
C ARG A 50 1.63 5.40 8.05
N PHE A 51 2.03 5.72 6.83
CA PHE A 51 2.88 6.86 6.51
C PHE A 51 2.23 8.19 6.95
N LYS A 52 0.96 8.42 6.61
CA LYS A 52 0.21 9.61 7.04
C LYS A 52 0.02 9.69 8.56
N SER A 53 0.07 8.56 9.26
CA SER A 53 0.09 8.50 10.72
C SER A 53 1.49 8.63 11.34
N GLY A 54 2.54 8.95 10.55
CA GLY A 54 3.91 9.10 11.02
C GLY A 54 4.68 7.79 11.24
N ARG A 55 4.06 6.63 10.97
CA ARG A 55 4.64 5.29 11.18
C ARG A 55 5.39 4.83 9.92
N ARG A 56 6.50 5.50 9.64
CA ARG A 56 7.29 5.29 8.41
C ARG A 56 7.91 3.90 8.33
N GLU A 57 8.44 3.40 9.45
CA GLU A 57 9.05 2.08 9.55
C GLU A 57 8.07 0.95 9.26
N GLU A 58 6.78 1.13 9.60
CA GLU A 58 5.70 0.18 9.27
C GLU A 58 5.24 0.33 7.80
N ALA A 59 5.30 1.54 7.24
CA ALA A 59 4.83 1.81 5.88
C ALA A 59 5.80 1.30 4.81
N LEU A 60 7.11 1.42 5.06
CA LEU A 60 8.16 1.08 4.11
C LEU A 60 8.07 -0.37 3.60
N PRO A 61 8.07 -1.42 4.45
CA PRO A 61 8.02 -2.80 3.95
C PRO A 61 6.74 -3.10 3.15
N LEU A 62 5.61 -2.46 3.51
CA LEU A 62 4.35 -2.64 2.79
C LEU A 62 4.40 -2.07 1.37
N ILE A 63 5.00 -0.88 1.20
CA ILE A 63 5.08 -0.25 -0.12
C ILE A 63 6.16 -0.90 -1.00
N GLU A 64 7.23 -1.43 -0.41
CA GLU A 64 8.21 -2.26 -1.15
C GLU A 64 7.56 -3.51 -1.72
N GLU A 65 6.84 -4.26 -0.90
CA GLU A 65 6.15 -5.48 -1.35
C GLU A 65 5.12 -5.16 -2.45
N ALA A 66 4.38 -4.07 -2.31
CA ALA A 66 3.43 -3.61 -3.33
C ALA A 66 4.14 -3.28 -4.66
N ALA A 67 5.29 -2.60 -4.59
CA ALA A 67 6.08 -2.19 -5.75
C ALA A 67 6.69 -3.39 -6.48
N GLU A 68 7.29 -4.33 -5.76
CA GLU A 68 7.84 -5.56 -6.35
C GLU A 68 6.76 -6.39 -7.03
N MET A 69 5.61 -6.54 -6.38
CA MET A 69 4.48 -7.28 -6.93
C MET A 69 3.92 -6.62 -8.20
N ILE A 70 3.68 -5.30 -8.18
CA ILE A 70 3.09 -4.62 -9.33
C ILE A 70 4.06 -4.54 -10.52
N LEU A 71 5.37 -4.48 -10.26
CA LEU A 71 6.40 -4.56 -11.29
C LEU A 71 6.42 -5.93 -11.96
N ARG A 72 6.35 -7.02 -11.19
CA ARG A 72 6.27 -8.38 -11.74
C ARG A 72 5.00 -8.61 -12.56
N LEU A 73 3.88 -7.99 -12.18
CA LEU A 73 2.60 -8.13 -12.87
C LEU A 73 2.51 -7.32 -14.17
N PHE A 74 2.96 -6.06 -14.17
CA PHE A 74 2.65 -5.11 -15.24
C PHE A 74 3.87 -4.40 -15.84
N GLY A 75 5.05 -4.53 -15.24
CA GLY A 75 6.22 -3.77 -15.64
C GLY A 75 6.15 -2.28 -15.26
N LEU A 76 7.24 -1.57 -15.56
CA LEU A 76 7.49 -0.21 -15.05
C LEU A 76 6.62 0.87 -15.71
N GLU A 77 6.23 0.66 -16.96
CA GLU A 77 5.45 1.64 -17.74
C GLU A 77 3.95 1.65 -17.40
N HIS A 78 3.47 0.63 -16.69
CA HIS A 78 2.05 0.53 -16.37
C HIS A 78 1.60 1.66 -15.42
N PRO A 79 0.47 2.35 -15.67
CA PRO A 79 0.02 3.48 -14.86
C PRO A 79 -0.10 3.17 -13.36
N THR A 80 -0.57 1.97 -13.02
CA THR A 80 -0.67 1.53 -11.61
C THR A 80 0.71 1.32 -11.00
N ALA A 81 1.66 0.74 -11.74
CA ALA A 81 3.02 0.57 -11.26
C ALA A 81 3.67 1.92 -11.00
N ARG A 82 3.57 2.86 -11.96
CA ARG A 82 4.07 4.24 -11.79
C ARG A 82 3.50 4.94 -10.55
N THR A 83 2.22 4.72 -10.24
CA THR A 83 1.60 5.29 -9.04
C THR A 83 2.20 4.72 -7.75
N ILE A 84 2.30 3.39 -7.66
CA ILE A 84 2.86 2.72 -6.47
C ILE A 84 4.34 3.07 -6.30
N LEU A 85 5.12 3.11 -7.37
CA LEU A 85 6.54 3.46 -7.34
C LEU A 85 6.76 4.91 -6.87
N LYS A 86 5.95 5.86 -7.34
CA LYS A 86 6.00 7.24 -6.82
C LYS A 86 5.78 7.29 -5.31
N MET A 87 4.82 6.51 -4.81
CA MET A 87 4.52 6.43 -3.37
C MET A 87 5.66 5.79 -2.59
N ARG A 88 6.24 4.70 -3.12
CA ARG A 88 7.43 4.05 -2.57
C ARG A 88 8.59 5.03 -2.45
N ASP A 89 8.91 5.74 -3.53
CA ASP A 89 10.05 6.66 -3.57
C ASP A 89 9.86 7.83 -2.60
N MET A 90 8.62 8.31 -2.43
CA MET A 90 8.27 9.32 -1.43
C MET A 90 8.50 8.81 0.00
N ILE A 91 8.01 7.59 0.32
CA ILE A 91 8.16 6.99 1.65
C ILE A 91 9.65 6.72 1.95
N ARG A 92 10.42 6.20 0.98
CA ARG A 92 11.88 5.98 1.10
C ARG A 92 12.63 7.26 1.45
N ARG A 93 12.39 8.34 0.69
CA ARG A 93 13.03 9.65 0.92
C ARG A 93 12.74 10.17 2.32
N GLU A 94 11.50 10.07 2.78
CA GLU A 94 11.14 10.53 4.13
C GLU A 94 11.61 9.60 5.25
N ALA A 95 11.88 8.34 4.95
CA ALA A 95 12.50 7.40 5.88
C ALA A 95 14.03 7.56 5.95
N GLY A 96 14.64 8.44 5.15
CA GLY A 96 16.10 8.58 5.06
C GLY A 96 16.79 7.40 4.38
N VAL A 97 16.03 6.56 3.67
CA VAL A 97 16.56 5.42 2.91
C VAL A 97 16.75 5.88 1.47
N THR A 98 17.96 6.31 1.14
CA THR A 98 18.40 6.50 -0.26
C THR A 98 19.22 5.29 -0.69
N GLU A 99 18.98 4.81 -1.91
CA GLU A 99 19.68 3.67 -2.54
C GLU A 99 21.20 3.80 -2.51
#